data_AF-A0A133N895-F1
#
_entry.id   AF-A0A133N895-F1
#
_cell.length_a   1.000
_cell.length_b   1.000
_cell.length_c   1.000
_cell.angle_alpha   90.00
_cell.angle_beta   90.00
_cell.angle_gamma   90.00
#
_symmetry.space_group_name_H-M   'P 1'
#
loop_
_entity.id
_entity.type
_entity.pdbx_description
1 polymer ?
#
loop_
_entity_poly.entity_id
_entity_poly.type
_entity_poly.pdbx_seq_one_letter_code
_entity_poly.pdbx_strand_id
1 'polypeptide(L)'
;MLRIKLKKKLKIIRNFEMLGGIIMANLNELELQNLRHLIGAHCTIEKKLECYSEQCTDPTLKNMLKKDAQDAKNSKEKLMSFLG
;
A
#
# COMPACT_ATOMS: atom_id res chain seq x y z
N MET A 1 5.94 1.93 42.15
CA MET A 1 6.67 1.67 40.88
C MET A 1 6.14 0.47 40.08
N LEU A 2 5.83 -0.69 40.70
CA LEU A 2 5.35 -1.89 39.99
C LEU A 2 4.01 -1.70 39.23
N ARG A 3 3.05 -0.94 39.77
CA ARG A 3 1.76 -0.63 39.11
C ARG A 3 1.91 0.07 37.75
N ILE A 4 2.95 0.88 37.57
CA ILE A 4 3.22 1.62 36.32
C ILE A 4 3.81 0.68 35.26
N LYS A 5 4.68 -0.24 35.67
CA LYS A 5 5.26 -1.27 34.78
C LYS A 5 4.20 -2.24 34.28
N LEU A 6 3.25 -2.65 35.14
CA LEU A 6 2.13 -3.51 34.75
C LEU A 6 1.20 -2.83 33.73
N LYS A 7 0.84 -1.56 33.97
CA LYS A 7 0.00 -0.78 33.03
C LYS A 7 0.67 -0.58 31.67
N LYS A 8 2.00 -0.35 31.62
CA LYS A 8 2.75 -0.30 30.36
C LYS A 8 2.75 -1.64 29.62
N LYS A 9 2.95 -2.76 30.34
CA LYS A 9 2.94 -4.10 29.75
C LYS A 9 1.55 -4.47 29.21
N LEU A 10 0.47 -4.14 29.93
CA LEU A 10 -0.91 -4.35 29.48
C LEU A 10 -1.26 -3.51 28.23
N LYS A 11 -0.76 -2.27 28.15
CA LYS A 11 -0.96 -1.39 26.98
C LYS A 11 -0.23 -1.89 25.73
N ILE A 12 0.97 -2.48 25.90
CA ILE A 12 1.72 -3.11 24.81
C ILE A 12 1.01 -4.38 24.32
N ILE A 13 0.52 -5.22 25.24
CA ILE A 13 -0.25 -6.44 24.89
C ILE A 13 -1.55 -6.08 24.16
N ARG A 14 -2.28 -5.06 24.63
CA ARG A 14 -3.49 -4.55 23.94
C ARG A 14 -3.19 -4.01 22.54
N ASN A 15 -2.06 -3.34 22.33
CA ASN A 15 -1.65 -2.88 20.99
C ASN A 15 -1.23 -4.05 20.08
N PHE A 16 -0.71 -5.14 20.63
CA PHE A 16 -0.30 -6.32 19.85
C PHE A 16 -1.50 -7.14 19.38
N GLU A 17 -2.56 -7.26 20.20
CA GLU A 17 -3.83 -7.90 19.79
C GLU A 17 -4.60 -7.07 18.73
N MET A 18 -4.48 -5.74 18.76
CA MET A 18 -5.08 -4.87 17.73
C MET A 18 -4.36 -4.96 16.36
N LEU A 19 -3.10 -5.38 16.33
CA LEU A 19 -2.29 -5.50 15.12
C LEU A 19 -2.45 -6.86 14.39
N GLY A 20 -3.04 -7.86 15.05
CA GLY A 20 -3.25 -9.19 14.48
C GLY A 20 -4.70 -9.54 14.10
N GLY A 21 -5.69 -8.71 14.47
CA GLY A 21 -7.10 -9.08 14.36
C GLY A 21 -8.09 -7.99 13.95
N ILE A 22 -7.65 -6.77 13.62
CA ILE A 22 -8.61 -5.67 13.39
C ILE A 22 -8.98 -5.42 11.93
N ILE A 23 -8.19 -5.81 10.93
CA ILE A 23 -8.57 -5.58 9.53
C ILE A 23 -8.29 -6.81 8.67
N MET A 24 -8.94 -7.93 8.98
CA MET A 24 -9.56 -8.64 7.86
C MET A 24 -10.75 -7.78 7.50
N ALA A 25 -10.55 -6.84 6.58
CA ALA A 25 -11.64 -6.28 5.82
C ALA A 25 -12.59 -7.43 5.47
N ASN A 26 -13.91 -7.21 5.52
CA ASN A 26 -14.92 -8.16 5.06
C ASN A 26 -14.82 -8.38 3.53
N LEU A 27 -13.60 -8.53 3.00
CA LEU A 27 -13.30 -8.88 1.64
C LEU A 27 -13.46 -10.39 1.55
N ASN A 28 -14.42 -10.80 0.73
CA ASN A 28 -14.50 -12.18 0.30
C ASN A 28 -13.22 -12.56 -0.47
N GLU A 29 -12.92 -13.86 -0.59
CA GLU A 29 -11.73 -14.37 -1.29
C GLU A 29 -11.60 -13.80 -2.72
N LEU A 30 -12.72 -13.65 -3.44
CA LEU A 30 -12.76 -13.04 -4.76
C LEU A 30 -12.34 -11.56 -4.74
N GLU A 31 -12.81 -10.79 -3.75
CA GLU A 31 -12.46 -9.37 -3.62
C GLU A 31 -10.99 -9.20 -3.24
N LEU A 32 -10.48 -10.09 -2.37
CA LEU A 32 -9.05 -10.14 -2.03
C LEU A 32 -8.18 -10.46 -3.26
N GLN A 33 -8.59 -11.44 -4.08
CA GLN A 33 -7.88 -11.76 -5.32
C GLN A 33 -7.91 -10.60 -6.31
N ASN A 34 -9.07 -9.97 -6.51
CA ASN A 34 -9.21 -8.79 -7.36
C ASN A 34 -8.31 -7.64 -6.87
N LEU A 35 -8.29 -7.39 -5.56
CA LEU A 35 -7.49 -6.35 -4.95
C LEU A 35 -5.99 -6.61 -5.14
N ARG A 36 -5.53 -7.84 -4.91
CA ARG A 36 -4.14 -8.25 -5.18
C ARG A 36 -3.77 -8.10 -6.66
N HIS A 37 -4.68 -8.48 -7.56
CA HIS A 37 -4.46 -8.37 -9.00
C HIS A 37 -4.32 -6.90 -9.41
N LEU A 38 -5.21 -6.03 -8.95
CA LEU A 38 -5.16 -4.58 -9.18
C LEU A 38 -3.87 -3.96 -8.63
N ILE A 39 -3.48 -4.29 -7.40
CA ILE A 39 -2.22 -3.82 -6.80
C ILE A 39 -1.02 -4.25 -7.66
N GLY A 40 -0.98 -5.51 -8.11
CA GLY A 40 0.07 -6.03 -8.98
C GLY A 40 0.12 -5.33 -10.35
N ALA A 41 -1.05 -5.07 -10.94
CA ALA A 41 -1.16 -4.34 -12.20
C ALA A 41 -0.61 -2.92 -12.08
N HIS A 42 -1.02 -2.17 -11.05
CA HIS A 42 -0.52 -0.81 -10.81
C HIS A 42 0.99 -0.78 -10.50
N CYS A 43 1.51 -1.74 -9.75
CA CYS A 43 2.96 -1.88 -9.53
C CYS A 43 3.74 -2.12 -10.83
N THR A 44 3.17 -2.92 -11.74
CA THR A 44 3.78 -3.17 -13.06
C THR A 44 3.74 -1.94 -13.95
N ILE A 45 2.61 -1.21 -13.94
CA ILE A 45 2.43 0.03 -14.70
C ILE A 45 3.41 1.11 -14.21
N GLU A 46 3.49 1.35 -12.90
CA GLU A 46 4.44 2.27 -12.26
C GLU A 46 5.87 2.05 -12.78
N LYS A 47 6.38 0.82 -12.67
CA LYS A 47 7.74 0.47 -13.12
C LYS A 47 7.96 0.65 -14.62
N LYS A 48 6.96 0.30 -15.44
CA LYS A 48 7.06 0.49 -16.89
C LYS A 48 7.10 1.96 -17.26
N LEU A 49 6.25 2.78 -16.65
CA LEU A 49 6.20 4.21 -16.90
C LEU A 49 7.46 4.92 -16.42
N GLU A 50 8.00 4.55 -15.25
CA GLU A 50 9.31 5.02 -14.79
C GLU A 50 10.40 4.70 -15.82
N CYS A 51 10.49 3.43 -16.24
CA CYS A 51 11.47 2.96 -17.22
C CYS A 51 11.33 3.67 -18.58
N TYR A 52 10.10 3.91 -19.04
CA TYR A 52 9.86 4.67 -20.28
C TYR A 52 10.21 6.15 -20.11
N SER A 53 9.96 6.73 -18.94
CA SER A 53 10.32 8.13 -18.65
C SER A 53 11.84 8.35 -18.65
N GLU A 54 12.60 7.33 -18.23
CA GLU A 54 14.07 7.35 -18.26
C GLU A 54 14.61 7.30 -19.68
N GLN A 55 13.99 6.48 -20.54
CA GLN A 55 14.37 6.32 -21.95
C GLN A 55 13.87 7.46 -22.84
N CYS A 56 12.87 8.24 -22.41
CA CYS A 56 12.38 9.38 -23.16
C CYS A 56 13.33 10.57 -23.10
N THR A 57 13.60 11.14 -24.27
CA THR A 57 14.35 12.38 -24.46
C THR A 57 13.45 13.62 -24.51
N ASP A 58 12.18 13.45 -24.93
CA ASP A 58 11.21 14.55 -24.95
C ASP A 58 10.80 14.95 -23.52
N PRO A 59 10.98 16.23 -23.13
CA PRO A 59 10.72 16.68 -21.77
C PRO A 59 9.24 16.67 -21.39
N THR A 60 8.33 16.87 -22.35
CA THR A 60 6.88 16.86 -22.10
C THR A 60 6.40 15.45 -21.83
N LEU A 61 6.76 14.51 -22.70
CA LEU A 61 6.43 13.10 -22.57
C LEU A 61 7.06 12.50 -21.30
N LYS A 62 8.30 12.87 -20.99
CA LYS A 62 8.97 12.45 -19.75
C LYS A 62 8.21 12.89 -18.51
N ASN A 63 7.75 14.14 -18.47
CA ASN A 63 6.95 14.64 -17.35
C ASN A 63 5.59 13.97 -17.25
N MET A 64 4.92 13.70 -18.39
CA MET A 64 3.67 12.94 -18.41
C MET A 64 3.87 11.52 -17.87
N LEU A 65 4.86 10.78 -18.37
CA LEU A 65 5.16 9.42 -17.91
C LEU A 65 5.51 9.37 -16.41
N LYS A 66 6.28 10.34 -15.91
CA LYS A 66 6.58 10.46 -14.47
C LYS A 66 5.33 10.74 -13.64
N LYS A 67 4.43 11.60 -14.14
CA LYS A 67 3.16 11.88 -13.48
C LYS A 67 2.29 10.64 -13.43
N ASP A 68 2.14 9.94 -14.54
CA ASP A 68 1.35 8.72 -14.63
C ASP A 68 1.93 7.60 -13.75
N ALA A 69 3.26 7.50 -13.65
CA ALA A 69 3.92 6.59 -12.72
C ALA A 69 3.57 6.91 -11.26
N GLN A 70 3.59 8.19 -10.89
CA GLN A 70 3.23 8.64 -9.55
C GLN A 70 1.73 8.40 -9.26
N ASP A 71 0.85 8.61 -10.22
CA ASP A 71 -0.59 8.34 -10.08
C ASP A 71 -0.88 6.84 -9.93
N ALA A 72 -0.13 5.98 -10.66
CA ALA A 72 -0.17 4.53 -10.48
C ALA A 72 0.32 4.11 -9.09
N LYS A 73 1.38 4.74 -8.59
CA LYS A 73 1.89 4.52 -7.22
C LYS A 73 0.87 4.92 -6.16
N ASN A 74 0.26 6.10 -6.29
CA ASN A 74 -0.78 6.58 -5.37
C ASN A 74 -1.99 5.64 -5.38
N SER A 75 -2.41 5.16 -6.55
CA SER A 75 -3.49 4.18 -6.70
C SER A 75 -3.16 2.86 -6.01
N LYS A 76 -1.93 2.36 -6.19
CA LYS A 76 -1.43 1.16 -5.51
C LYS A 76 -1.44 1.32 -3.98
N GLU A 77 -0.97 2.45 -3.45
CA GLU A 77 -0.97 2.74 -2.02
C GLU A 77 -2.40 2.80 -1.45
N LYS A 78 -3.32 3.44 -2.17
CA LYS A 78 -4.74 3.45 -1.81
C LYS A 78 -5.33 2.04 -1.82
N LEU A 79 -5.01 1.23 -2.82
CA LEU A 79 -5.47 -0.17 -2.87
C LEU A 79 -4.89 -1.01 -1.73
N MET A 80 -3.62 -0.81 -1.37
CA MET A 80 -2.99 -1.46 -0.22
C MET A 80 -3.65 -1.05 1.11
N SER A 81 -4.20 0.17 1.21
CA SER A 81 -4.93 0.59 2.41
C SER A 81 -6.23 -0.17 2.66
N PHE A 82 -6.80 -0.85 1.66
CA PHE A 82 -7.96 -1.74 1.86
C PHE A 82 -7.58 -3.12 2.42
N LEU A 83 -6.28 -3.47 2.45
CA LEU A 83 -5.78 -4.74 2.97
C LEU A 83 -5.43 -4.72 4.47
N GLY A 84 -5.53 -3.58 5.14
CA GLY A 84 -4.94 -3.39 6.46
C GLY A 84 -5.68 -2.43 7.36
#